data_AF-A0A6P1L2F4-F1
#
_entry.id   AF-A0A6P1L2F4-F1
#
_cell.length_a   1.000
_cell.length_b   1.000
_cell.length_c   1.000
_cell.angle_alpha   90.00
_cell.angle_beta   90.00
_cell.angle_gamma   90.00
#
_symmetry.space_group_name_H-M   'P 1'
#
loop_
_entity.id
_entity.type
_entity.pdbx_description
1 polymer ?
#
loop_
_entity_poly.entity_id
_entity_poly.type
_entity_poly.pdbx_seq_one_letter_code
_entity_poly.pdbx_strand_id
1 'polypeptide(L)'
;MEIKTNVNKKHKEESNPSLGYYPEPGWEWQKPEPKTYLVENGLAKYARSWILNLVELVHWLPFIPAFILSFLIFQHSSALKLLLGTDVQVFLVLISPLILTFGGLTGIMMHEYEGWQVVYFQNPLDSDLNIKDCNNEWLREVAYKLLFFLQGAGLLAFSLGVFGINKITLTFAIVSGIIAFLGPQNPKATFTLNKQPVFPLAITILVVFIINALVNFVAYFHLFAPVLETVQQPKLLAVSAPFLFMLGGMIEGLLAESTFNQWWHFTAVIFLNLGMIVQIYLFNLLW
;
A
#
# COMPACT_ATOMS: atom_id res chain seq x y z
N MET A 1 34.06 14.45 -29.24
CA MET A 1 32.81 13.64 -29.22
C MET A 1 31.69 14.61 -28.88
N GLU A 2 31.06 15.16 -29.91
CA GLU A 2 29.96 16.12 -29.75
C GLU A 2 28.71 15.36 -29.32
N ILE A 3 28.18 15.71 -28.14
CA ILE A 3 26.85 15.29 -27.72
C ILE A 3 25.87 16.10 -28.58
N LYS A 4 25.39 15.50 -29.67
CA LYS A 4 24.24 16.02 -30.40
C LYS A 4 23.00 15.83 -29.52
N THR A 5 22.70 16.83 -28.71
CA THR A 5 21.37 16.99 -28.09
C THR A 5 20.37 17.32 -29.20
N ASN A 6 19.92 16.29 -29.92
CA ASN A 6 18.67 16.35 -30.67
C ASN A 6 17.53 16.19 -29.67
N VAL A 7 17.39 17.17 -28.77
CA VAL A 7 16.15 17.33 -28.01
C VAL A 7 15.12 17.77 -29.03
N ASN A 8 14.35 16.78 -29.49
CA ASN A 8 13.26 16.96 -30.42
C ASN A 8 12.30 17.99 -29.80
N LYS A 9 12.37 19.24 -30.28
CA LYS A 9 11.44 20.32 -29.95
C LYS A 9 10.06 19.92 -30.48
N LYS A 10 9.29 19.22 -29.65
CA LYS A 10 7.83 19.15 -29.73
C LYS A 10 7.24 19.42 -28.34
N HIS A 11 7.60 20.53 -27.72
CA HIS A 11 6.62 21.18 -26.85
C HIS A 11 5.56 21.77 -27.80
N LYS A 12 4.44 21.07 -27.95
CA LYS A 12 3.24 21.70 -28.49
C LYS A 12 2.86 22.81 -27.51
N GLU A 13 2.94 24.07 -27.93
CA GLU A 13 2.42 25.23 -27.19
C GLU A 13 0.89 25.15 -26.94
N GLU A 14 0.24 24.10 -27.45
CA GLU A 14 -1.19 23.80 -27.33
C GLU A 14 -1.44 22.50 -26.52
N SER A 15 -0.76 22.29 -25.39
CA SER A 15 -1.18 21.20 -24.49
C SER A 15 -2.50 21.59 -23.81
N ASN A 16 -3.61 21.01 -24.26
CA ASN A 16 -4.91 21.18 -23.61
C ASN A 16 -5.02 20.22 -22.41
N PRO A 17 -5.05 20.72 -21.16
CA PRO A 17 -5.13 19.88 -19.96
C PRO A 17 -6.48 19.17 -19.82
N SER A 18 -7.51 19.57 -20.57
CA SER A 18 -8.81 18.91 -20.59
C SER A 18 -8.82 17.64 -21.45
N LEU A 19 -7.83 17.46 -22.33
CA LEU A 19 -7.68 16.22 -23.11
C LEU A 19 -7.09 15.14 -22.20
N GLY A 20 -7.95 14.21 -21.78
CA GLY A 20 -7.59 13.15 -20.84
C GLY A 20 -7.91 11.76 -21.36
N TYR A 21 -7.51 10.76 -20.58
CA TYR A 21 -7.94 9.38 -20.77
C TYR A 21 -9.44 9.20 -20.46
N TYR A 22 -9.97 10.03 -19.56
CA TYR A 22 -11.38 10.03 -19.16
C TYR A 22 -12.33 10.58 -20.24
N PRO A 23 -13.62 10.18 -20.23
CA PRO A 23 -14.64 10.69 -21.14
C PRO A 23 -14.89 12.20 -21.01
N GLU A 24 -15.47 12.83 -22.04
CA GLU A 24 -16.00 14.19 -21.99
C GLU A 24 -17.54 14.17 -22.08
N PRO A 25 -18.31 14.76 -21.13
CA PRO A 25 -17.84 15.34 -19.87
C PRO A 25 -17.20 14.29 -18.96
N GLY A 26 -16.25 14.69 -18.12
CA GLY A 26 -15.51 13.79 -17.22
C GLY A 26 -16.08 13.78 -15.82
N TRP A 27 -17.31 13.28 -15.63
CA TRP A 27 -17.84 13.09 -14.28
C TRP A 27 -17.07 11.96 -13.59
N GLU A 28 -16.82 12.06 -12.28
CA GLU A 28 -16.02 11.08 -11.53
C GLU A 28 -16.50 9.63 -11.66
N TRP A 29 -17.82 9.44 -11.77
CA TRP A 29 -18.42 8.10 -11.94
C TRP A 29 -18.31 7.55 -13.36
N GLN A 30 -17.87 8.35 -14.33
CA GLN A 30 -17.64 7.91 -15.70
C GLN A 30 -16.19 7.46 -15.83
N LYS A 31 -16.00 6.14 -15.90
CA LYS A 31 -14.70 5.56 -16.14
C LYS A 31 -14.44 5.40 -17.64
N PRO A 32 -13.17 5.44 -18.07
CA PRO A 32 -12.79 5.29 -19.46
C PRO A 32 -13.20 3.92 -20.00
N GLU A 33 -13.37 3.83 -21.32
CA GLU A 33 -13.59 2.55 -22.00
C GLU A 33 -12.47 1.55 -21.70
N PRO A 34 -12.74 0.22 -21.70
CA PRO A 34 -11.73 -0.78 -21.45
C PRO A 34 -10.52 -0.64 -22.39
N LYS A 35 -9.31 -0.68 -21.83
CA LYS A 35 -8.06 -0.63 -22.61
C LYS A 35 -8.01 -1.75 -23.65
N THR A 36 -7.35 -1.48 -24.78
CA THR A 36 -7.27 -2.42 -25.93
C THR A 36 -6.82 -3.81 -25.50
N TYR A 37 -5.78 -3.90 -24.65
CA TYR A 37 -5.29 -5.17 -24.12
C TYR A 37 -6.37 -6.01 -23.41
N LEU A 38 -7.24 -5.36 -22.63
CA LEU A 38 -8.34 -6.05 -21.93
C LEU A 38 -9.39 -6.58 -22.89
N VAL A 39 -9.66 -5.86 -23.97
CA VAL A 39 -10.62 -6.27 -25.00
C VAL A 39 -10.08 -7.50 -25.73
N GLU A 40 -8.85 -7.42 -26.22
CA GLU A 40 -8.19 -8.49 -27.00
C GLU A 40 -8.03 -9.79 -26.21
N ASN A 41 -7.87 -9.70 -24.89
CA ASN A 41 -7.71 -10.86 -24.01
C ASN A 41 -9.01 -11.30 -23.31
N GLY A 42 -10.17 -10.73 -23.67
CA GLY A 42 -11.47 -11.12 -23.09
C GLY A 42 -11.66 -10.76 -21.61
N LEU A 43 -10.91 -9.76 -21.12
CA LEU A 43 -10.90 -9.28 -19.74
C LEU A 43 -11.67 -7.97 -19.54
N ALA A 44 -12.13 -7.32 -20.62
CA ALA A 44 -12.90 -6.07 -20.57
C ALA A 44 -14.14 -6.14 -19.65
N LYS A 45 -14.70 -7.35 -19.44
CA LYS A 45 -15.79 -7.58 -18.48
C LYS A 45 -15.47 -7.18 -17.05
N TYR A 46 -14.20 -7.13 -16.66
CA TYR A 46 -13.74 -6.70 -15.33
C TYR A 46 -13.48 -5.20 -15.24
N ALA A 47 -13.40 -4.48 -16.37
CA ALA A 47 -13.18 -3.03 -16.44
C ALA A 47 -14.48 -2.26 -16.78
N ARG A 48 -15.64 -2.78 -16.36
CA ARG A 48 -16.91 -2.04 -16.51
C ARG A 48 -16.93 -0.88 -15.53
N SER A 49 -17.46 0.26 -15.96
CA SER A 49 -17.48 1.49 -15.14
C SER A 49 -17.99 1.28 -13.71
N TRP A 50 -19.10 0.55 -13.51
CA TRP A 50 -19.62 0.30 -12.16
C TRP A 50 -18.69 -0.57 -11.29
N ILE A 51 -17.92 -1.50 -11.89
CA ILE A 51 -16.94 -2.33 -11.17
C ILE A 51 -15.77 -1.44 -10.74
N LEU A 52 -15.28 -0.59 -11.66
CA LEU A 52 -14.18 0.33 -11.40
C LEU A 52 -14.53 1.34 -10.30
N ASN A 53 -15.74 1.91 -10.32
CA ASN A 53 -16.23 2.77 -9.23
C ASN A 53 -16.34 2.04 -7.89
N LEU A 54 -16.78 0.77 -7.90
CA LEU A 54 -16.82 -0.03 -6.68
C LEU A 54 -15.41 -0.28 -6.15
N VAL A 55 -14.47 -0.62 -7.02
CA VAL A 55 -13.06 -0.86 -6.67
C VAL A 55 -12.46 0.40 -6.08
N GLU A 56 -12.62 1.55 -6.73
CA GLU A 56 -12.20 2.85 -6.21
C GLU A 56 -12.77 3.10 -4.82
N LEU A 57 -14.09 3.01 -4.67
CA LEU A 57 -14.76 3.24 -3.38
C LEU A 57 -14.16 2.38 -2.28
N VAL A 58 -13.91 1.09 -2.55
CA VAL A 58 -13.37 0.20 -1.51
C VAL A 58 -11.92 0.54 -1.15
N HIS A 59 -11.09 1.04 -2.06
CA HIS A 59 -9.72 1.48 -1.71
C HIS A 59 -9.71 2.69 -0.78
N TRP A 60 -10.77 3.50 -0.78
CA TRP A 60 -10.95 4.60 0.18
C TRP A 60 -11.49 4.15 1.54
N LEU A 61 -12.16 2.99 1.63
CA LEU A 61 -12.76 2.51 2.89
C LEU A 61 -11.77 2.34 4.04
N PRO A 62 -10.53 1.83 3.86
CA PRO A 62 -9.55 1.67 4.94
C PRO A 62 -9.23 2.95 5.75
N PHE A 63 -9.49 4.14 5.19
CA PHE A 63 -9.32 5.40 5.93
C PHE A 63 -10.22 5.48 7.15
N ILE A 64 -11.48 5.07 7.01
CA ILE A 64 -12.48 5.17 8.09
C ILE A 64 -12.02 4.40 9.35
N PRO A 65 -11.74 3.07 9.29
CA PRO A 65 -11.30 2.35 10.48
C PRO A 65 -9.91 2.79 10.94
N ALA A 66 -9.02 3.31 10.08
CA ALA A 66 -7.73 3.86 10.51
C ALA A 66 -7.88 5.11 11.38
N PHE A 67 -8.76 6.02 10.99
CA PHE A 67 -9.09 7.19 11.82
C PHE A 67 -9.80 6.78 13.11
N ILE A 68 -10.75 5.84 13.06
CA ILE A 68 -11.43 5.31 14.26
C ILE A 68 -10.40 4.72 15.23
N LEU A 69 -9.50 3.86 14.75
CA LEU A 69 -8.48 3.24 15.58
C LEU A 69 -7.55 4.30 16.22
N SER A 70 -7.08 5.25 15.43
CA SER A 70 -6.21 6.33 15.91
C SER A 70 -6.91 7.19 16.97
N PHE A 71 -8.20 7.45 16.76
CA PHE A 71 -9.04 8.18 17.71
C PHE A 71 -9.27 7.39 19.00
N LEU A 72 -9.50 6.08 18.93
CA LEU A 72 -9.60 5.23 20.12
C LEU A 72 -8.30 5.24 20.92
N ILE A 73 -7.15 5.09 20.25
CA ILE A 73 -5.83 5.18 20.90
C ILE A 73 -5.65 6.55 21.57
N PHE A 74 -6.08 7.63 20.91
CA PHE A 74 -6.04 8.98 21.49
C PHE A 74 -6.90 9.10 22.75
N GLN A 75 -8.16 8.63 22.69
CA GLN A 75 -9.09 8.67 23.82
C GLN A 75 -8.60 7.87 25.03
N HIS A 76 -7.90 6.75 24.79
CA HIS A 76 -7.36 5.88 25.82
C HIS A 76 -5.85 6.07 26.04
N SER A 77 -5.29 7.20 25.61
CA SER A 77 -3.86 7.49 25.67
C SER A 77 -3.27 7.38 27.07
N SER A 78 -3.99 7.80 28.10
CA SER A 78 -3.56 7.67 29.50
C SER A 78 -3.42 6.21 29.95
N ALA A 79 -4.38 5.35 29.59
CA ALA A 79 -4.32 3.93 29.90
C ALA A 79 -3.17 3.25 29.13
N LEU A 80 -3.04 3.57 27.84
CA LEU A 80 -1.98 3.04 27.02
C LEU A 80 -0.58 3.51 27.48
N LYS A 81 -0.47 4.74 28.00
CA LYS A 81 0.77 5.24 28.60
C LYS A 81 1.21 4.42 29.81
N LEU A 82 0.27 3.96 30.64
CA LEU A 82 0.60 3.10 31.79
C LEU A 82 1.17 1.75 31.33
N LEU A 83 0.71 1.25 30.18
CA LEU A 83 1.22 0.00 29.57
C LEU A 83 2.55 0.19 28.86
N LEU A 84 2.69 1.27 28.07
CA LEU A 84 3.85 1.48 27.20
C LEU A 84 4.99 2.25 27.89
N GLY A 85 4.68 3.09 28.86
CA GLY A 85 5.63 3.83 29.70
C GLY A 85 5.80 5.31 29.34
N THR A 86 5.72 5.71 28.06
CA THR A 86 5.98 7.10 27.64
C THR A 86 4.94 7.65 26.66
N ASP A 87 4.75 8.97 26.64
CA ASP A 87 3.86 9.65 25.68
C ASP A 87 4.33 9.47 24.23
N VAL A 88 5.66 9.41 24.02
CA VAL A 88 6.23 9.19 22.69
C VAL A 88 5.83 7.82 22.14
N GLN A 89 5.85 6.79 22.99
CA GLN A 89 5.42 5.45 22.57
C GLN A 89 3.94 5.41 22.21
N VAL A 90 3.08 6.05 23.01
CA VAL A 90 1.66 6.19 22.71
C VAL A 90 1.46 6.92 21.38
N PHE A 91 2.17 8.02 21.16
CA PHE A 91 2.12 8.77 19.90
C PHE A 91 2.53 7.91 18.70
N LEU A 92 3.58 7.11 18.82
CA LEU A 92 4.05 6.21 17.76
C LEU A 92 3.03 5.11 17.42
N VAL A 93 2.38 4.54 18.44
CA VAL A 93 1.29 3.56 18.24
C VAL A 93 0.07 4.24 17.58
N LEU A 94 -0.27 5.45 17.99
CA LEU A 94 -1.39 6.25 17.45
C LEU A 94 -1.18 6.60 15.98
N ILE A 95 0.00 7.08 15.61
CA ILE A 95 0.28 7.59 14.26
C ILE A 95 0.52 6.46 13.26
N SER A 96 0.94 5.28 13.73
CA SER A 96 1.19 4.11 12.88
C SER A 96 0.06 3.77 11.90
N PRO A 97 -1.19 3.53 12.34
CA PRO A 97 -2.28 3.21 11.41
C PRO A 97 -2.52 4.30 10.38
N LEU A 98 -2.34 5.58 10.74
CA LEU A 98 -2.43 6.67 9.77
C LEU A 98 -1.29 6.58 8.74
N ILE A 99 -0.04 6.43 9.16
CA ILE A 99 1.09 6.31 8.22
C ILE A 99 0.89 5.13 7.26
N LEU A 100 0.44 3.98 7.77
CA LEU A 100 0.15 2.80 6.94
C LEU A 100 -0.91 3.09 5.88
N THR A 101 -2.05 3.68 6.29
CA THR A 101 -3.16 3.99 5.38
C THR A 101 -2.81 5.09 4.39
N PHE A 102 -2.09 6.13 4.81
CA PHE A 102 -1.59 7.17 3.91
C PHE A 102 -0.53 6.61 2.93
N GLY A 103 0.23 5.58 3.32
CA GLY A 103 1.05 4.82 2.38
C GLY A 103 0.24 4.25 1.21
N GLY A 104 -0.99 3.79 1.48
CA GLY A 104 -1.92 3.31 0.45
C GLY A 104 -2.38 4.36 -0.57
N LEU A 105 -2.31 5.67 -0.24
CA LEU A 105 -2.64 6.74 -1.20
C LEU A 105 -1.78 6.68 -2.45
N THR A 106 -0.54 6.24 -2.31
CA THR A 106 0.39 6.15 -3.45
C THR A 106 -0.10 5.18 -4.52
N GLY A 107 -0.71 4.05 -4.12
CA GLY A 107 -1.38 3.10 -5.01
C GLY A 107 -2.68 3.66 -5.57
N ILE A 108 -3.50 4.31 -4.73
CA ILE A 108 -4.75 4.97 -5.17
C ILE A 108 -4.47 6.02 -6.25
N MET A 109 -3.46 6.87 -6.07
CA MET A 109 -3.07 7.88 -7.05
C MET A 109 -2.58 7.27 -8.36
N MET A 110 -1.85 6.16 -8.29
CA MET A 110 -1.44 5.40 -9.48
C MET A 110 -2.65 4.85 -10.22
N HIS A 111 -3.58 4.20 -9.51
CA HIS A 111 -4.79 3.66 -10.13
C HIS A 111 -5.70 4.75 -10.68
N GLU A 112 -5.79 5.90 -10.02
CA GLU A 112 -6.52 7.07 -10.53
C GLU A 112 -5.95 7.54 -11.88
N TYR A 113 -4.61 7.65 -11.98
CA TYR A 113 -3.95 7.96 -13.25
C TYR A 113 -4.26 6.92 -14.34
N GLU A 114 -4.40 5.65 -13.97
CA GLU A 114 -4.67 4.53 -14.89
C GLU A 114 -6.16 4.37 -15.22
N GLY A 115 -7.04 5.24 -14.69
CA GLY A 115 -8.49 5.11 -14.85
C GLY A 115 -9.07 3.91 -14.12
N TRP A 116 -8.41 3.46 -13.05
CA TRP A 116 -8.67 2.26 -12.25
C TRP A 116 -8.54 0.94 -13.01
N GLN A 117 -8.04 0.97 -14.24
CA GLN A 117 -7.86 -0.22 -15.06
C GLN A 117 -6.44 -0.77 -14.90
N VAL A 118 -6.34 -1.94 -14.27
CA VAL A 118 -5.07 -2.65 -14.14
C VAL A 118 -4.86 -3.54 -15.37
N VAL A 119 -3.80 -3.27 -16.12
CA VAL A 119 -3.45 -3.97 -17.38
C VAL A 119 -1.94 -4.17 -17.49
N TYR A 120 -1.49 -4.75 -18.60
CA TYR A 120 -0.07 -4.88 -18.94
C TYR A 120 0.72 -3.58 -18.70
N PHE A 121 1.85 -3.68 -18.01
CA PHE A 121 2.75 -2.54 -17.78
C PHE A 121 3.81 -2.48 -18.87
N GLN A 122 3.96 -1.30 -19.46
CA GLN A 122 4.95 -1.03 -20.49
C GLN A 122 6.00 -0.05 -19.97
N ASN A 123 7.26 -0.39 -20.17
CA ASN A 123 8.38 0.50 -19.92
C ASN A 123 8.43 1.59 -20.99
N PRO A 124 8.28 2.88 -20.63
CA PRO A 124 8.30 3.97 -21.60
C PRO A 124 9.66 4.17 -22.28
N LEU A 125 10.74 3.53 -21.80
CA LEU A 125 12.03 3.53 -22.48
C LEU A 125 12.14 2.50 -23.60
N ASP A 126 11.33 1.43 -23.56
CA ASP A 126 11.43 0.34 -24.53
C ASP A 126 10.56 0.60 -25.76
N SER A 127 9.51 1.43 -25.63
CA SER A 127 8.56 1.75 -26.71
C SER A 127 7.68 2.96 -26.38
N ASP A 128 7.06 3.56 -27.40
CA ASP A 128 6.12 4.66 -27.23
C ASP A 128 4.90 4.24 -26.38
N LEU A 129 4.75 4.84 -25.20
CA LEU A 129 3.67 4.53 -24.26
C LEU A 129 2.34 5.09 -24.78
N ASN A 130 1.34 4.22 -24.95
CA ASN A 130 -0.05 4.62 -25.18
C ASN A 130 -0.92 4.19 -24.00
N ILE A 131 -1.40 5.16 -23.21
CA ILE A 131 -2.19 4.91 -22.00
C ILE A 131 -3.53 4.21 -22.29
N LYS A 132 -4.03 4.25 -23.53
CA LYS A 132 -5.23 3.52 -23.95
C LYS A 132 -5.01 2.00 -24.10
N ASP A 133 -3.75 1.58 -24.20
CA ASP A 133 -3.40 0.18 -24.47
C ASP A 133 -2.78 -0.49 -23.24
N CYS A 134 -2.01 0.26 -22.45
CA CYS A 134 -1.19 -0.27 -21.35
C CYS A 134 -1.12 0.69 -20.14
N ASN A 135 -0.52 0.20 -19.05
CA ASN A 135 -0.17 0.96 -17.85
C ASN A 135 1.31 1.35 -17.84
N ASN A 136 1.63 2.40 -17.09
CA ASN A 136 2.98 2.97 -17.05
C ASN A 136 3.83 2.27 -15.99
N GLU A 137 4.84 1.52 -16.43
CA GLU A 137 5.70 0.77 -15.50
C GLU A 137 6.51 1.67 -14.55
N TRP A 138 6.99 2.83 -15.01
CA TRP A 138 7.73 3.77 -14.17
C TRP A 138 6.87 4.40 -13.09
N LEU A 139 5.61 4.72 -13.42
CA LEU A 139 4.67 5.20 -12.43
C LEU A 139 4.45 4.14 -11.34
N ARG A 140 4.29 2.87 -11.72
CA ARG A 140 4.19 1.74 -10.79
C ARG A 140 5.42 1.63 -9.90
N GLU A 141 6.62 1.72 -10.47
CA GLU A 141 7.86 1.68 -9.67
C GLU A 141 7.92 2.78 -8.61
N VAL A 142 7.57 4.02 -8.99
CA VAL A 142 7.55 5.16 -8.07
C VAL A 142 6.48 4.98 -7.00
N ALA A 143 5.27 4.58 -7.38
CA ALA A 143 4.17 4.32 -6.46
C ALA A 143 4.54 3.23 -5.46
N TYR A 144 5.05 2.09 -5.92
CA TYR A 144 5.44 0.98 -5.04
C TYR A 144 6.58 1.38 -4.10
N LYS A 145 7.61 2.09 -4.58
CA LYS A 145 8.67 2.60 -3.70
C LYS A 145 8.10 3.40 -2.54
N LEU A 146 7.22 4.37 -2.83
CA LEU A 146 6.63 5.22 -1.81
C LEU A 146 5.67 4.45 -0.89
N LEU A 147 4.86 3.55 -1.47
CA LEU A 147 3.96 2.65 -0.74
C LEU A 147 4.72 1.85 0.32
N PHE A 148 5.73 1.09 -0.11
CA PHE A 148 6.49 0.21 0.78
C PHE A 148 7.36 0.99 1.78
N PHE A 149 7.86 2.16 1.40
CA PHE A 149 8.58 3.04 2.32
C PHE A 149 7.66 3.55 3.44
N LEU A 150 6.50 4.12 3.08
CA LEU A 150 5.54 4.66 4.06
C LEU A 150 4.92 3.54 4.90
N GLN A 151 4.53 2.42 4.29
CA GLN A 151 4.03 1.29 5.06
C GLN A 151 5.11 0.74 6.01
N GLY A 152 6.37 0.63 5.56
CA GLY A 152 7.50 0.27 6.40
C GLY A 152 7.70 1.24 7.59
N ALA A 153 7.57 2.55 7.35
CA ALA A 153 7.63 3.57 8.40
C ALA A 153 6.49 3.42 9.43
N GLY A 154 5.28 3.08 8.99
CA GLY A 154 4.16 2.78 9.88
C GLY A 154 4.41 1.55 10.74
N LEU A 155 4.86 0.44 10.13
CA LEU A 155 5.22 -0.80 10.85
C LEU A 155 6.31 -0.55 11.89
N LEU A 156 7.30 0.27 11.54
CA LEU A 156 8.40 0.67 12.41
C LEU A 156 7.90 1.55 13.55
N ALA A 157 7.03 2.54 13.28
CA ALA A 157 6.42 3.38 14.31
C ALA A 157 5.67 2.53 15.35
N PHE A 158 4.82 1.60 14.91
CA PHE A 158 4.13 0.69 15.84
C PHE A 158 5.12 -0.12 16.69
N SER A 159 6.11 -0.73 16.06
CA SER A 159 7.10 -1.57 16.74
C SER A 159 7.91 -0.79 17.77
N LEU A 160 8.30 0.44 17.44
CA LEU A 160 8.97 1.37 18.37
C LEU A 160 8.06 1.81 19.51
N GLY A 161 6.78 2.03 19.21
CA GLY A 161 5.78 2.35 20.22
C GLY A 161 5.63 1.21 21.24
N VAL A 162 5.54 -0.03 20.76
CA VAL A 162 5.39 -1.21 21.62
C VAL A 162 6.66 -1.55 22.40
N PHE A 163 7.82 -1.66 21.74
CA PHE A 163 9.06 -2.06 22.39
C PHE A 163 9.80 -0.92 23.10
N GLY A 164 9.37 0.32 22.86
CA GLY A 164 10.01 1.52 23.38
C GLY A 164 11.25 1.96 22.62
N ILE A 165 11.71 3.16 22.95
CA ILE A 165 12.89 3.78 22.33
C ILE A 165 14.10 3.52 23.20
N ASN A 166 14.96 2.61 22.76
CA ASN A 166 16.24 2.30 23.38
C ASN A 166 17.33 2.20 22.30
N LYS A 167 18.58 1.97 22.70
CA LYS A 167 19.71 1.92 21.75
C LYS A 167 19.47 0.92 20.61
N ILE A 168 18.93 -0.27 20.91
CA ILE A 168 18.72 -1.33 19.92
C ILE A 168 17.60 -0.95 18.96
N THR A 169 16.44 -0.55 19.48
CA THR A 169 15.27 -0.22 18.66
C THR A 169 15.51 1.04 17.83
N LEU A 170 16.22 2.03 18.38
CA LEU A 170 16.63 3.24 17.66
C LEU A 170 17.65 2.94 16.56
N THR A 171 18.67 2.12 16.84
CA THR A 171 19.62 1.69 15.79
C THR A 171 18.91 0.93 14.69
N PHE A 172 18.00 0.00 15.03
CA PHE A 172 17.19 -0.72 14.06
C PHE A 172 16.35 0.24 13.19
N ALA A 173 15.71 1.24 13.80
CA ALA A 173 14.93 2.24 13.09
C ALA A 173 15.76 3.09 12.13
N ILE A 174 16.91 3.57 12.59
CA ILE A 174 17.83 4.39 11.77
C ILE A 174 18.36 3.57 10.60
N VAL A 175 18.82 2.33 10.84
CA VAL A 175 19.34 1.45 9.79
C VAL A 175 18.24 1.12 8.77
N SER A 176 17.04 0.79 9.24
CA SER A 176 15.88 0.56 8.36
C SER A 176 15.57 1.78 7.49
N GLY A 177 15.53 2.97 8.08
CA GLY A 177 15.30 4.22 7.36
C GLY A 177 16.38 4.53 6.33
N ILE A 178 17.66 4.38 6.69
CA ILE A 178 18.80 4.59 5.78
C ILE A 178 18.74 3.63 4.61
N ILE A 179 18.55 2.33 4.84
CA ILE A 179 18.51 1.34 3.75
C ILE A 179 17.28 1.58 2.86
N ALA A 180 16.11 1.89 3.44
CA ALA A 180 14.91 2.12 2.65
C ALA A 180 14.98 3.40 1.80
N PHE A 181 15.65 4.45 2.30
CA PHE A 181 15.72 5.75 1.62
C PHE A 181 16.93 5.87 0.68
N LEU A 182 18.12 5.47 1.14
CA LEU A 182 19.40 5.61 0.43
C LEU A 182 19.89 4.32 -0.21
N GLY A 183 19.20 3.20 0.01
CA GLY A 183 19.56 1.92 -0.59
C GLY A 183 19.51 1.94 -2.12
N PRO A 184 20.28 1.07 -2.78
CA PRO A 184 20.25 0.96 -4.23
C PRO A 184 18.85 0.60 -4.73
N GLN A 185 18.46 1.23 -5.83
CA GLN A 185 17.16 1.01 -6.49
C GLN A 185 17.14 -0.25 -7.36
N ASN A 186 18.31 -0.85 -7.63
CA ASN A 186 18.49 -2.06 -8.42
C ASN A 186 19.37 -3.08 -7.67
N PRO A 187 19.19 -4.40 -7.87
CA PRO A 187 18.16 -5.02 -8.71
C PRO A 187 16.75 -4.96 -8.10
N LYS A 188 15.74 -5.15 -8.95
CA LYS A 188 14.32 -5.24 -8.57
C LYS A 188 13.93 -6.69 -8.25
N ALA A 189 13.05 -6.87 -7.28
CA ALA A 189 12.48 -8.15 -6.89
C ALA A 189 11.27 -8.50 -7.77
N THR A 190 11.49 -8.70 -9.07
CA THR A 190 10.42 -8.96 -10.01
C THR A 190 10.10 -10.46 -10.07
N PHE A 191 8.82 -10.82 -9.97
CA PHE A 191 8.34 -12.19 -10.19
C PHE A 191 7.59 -12.26 -11.52
N THR A 192 7.60 -13.42 -12.18
CA THR A 192 6.78 -13.63 -13.38
C THR A 192 5.54 -14.42 -13.01
N LEU A 193 4.38 -13.78 -13.08
CA LEU A 193 3.07 -14.43 -12.90
C LEU A 193 2.23 -14.16 -14.14
N ASN A 194 1.63 -15.20 -14.73
CA ASN A 194 0.91 -15.11 -16.01
C ASN A 194 1.71 -14.43 -17.14
N LYS A 195 3.02 -14.70 -17.22
CA LYS A 195 3.97 -14.10 -18.17
C LYS A 195 4.18 -12.58 -17.98
N GLN A 196 3.80 -12.03 -16.83
CA GLN A 196 3.93 -10.62 -16.50
C GLN A 196 4.94 -10.40 -15.39
N PRO A 197 5.84 -9.41 -15.52
CA PRO A 197 6.64 -8.94 -14.40
C PRO A 197 5.74 -8.24 -13.39
N VAL A 198 5.53 -8.90 -12.26
CA VAL A 198 4.88 -8.30 -11.09
C VAL A 198 5.93 -7.85 -10.08
N PHE A 199 5.57 -6.83 -9.31
CA PHE A 199 6.31 -6.41 -8.13
C PHE A 199 7.70 -5.79 -8.42
N PRO A 200 7.82 -4.70 -9.22
CA PRO A 200 9.11 -4.08 -9.53
C PRO A 200 9.66 -3.22 -8.36
N LEU A 201 9.80 -3.83 -7.18
CA LEU A 201 10.29 -3.18 -5.97
C LEU A 201 11.80 -3.43 -5.81
N ALA A 202 12.57 -2.42 -5.39
CA ALA A 202 13.98 -2.62 -5.09
C ALA A 202 14.16 -3.69 -4.00
N ILE A 203 15.06 -4.65 -4.20
CA ILE A 203 15.29 -5.77 -3.26
C ILE A 203 15.63 -5.25 -1.85
N THR A 204 16.36 -4.14 -1.77
CA THR A 204 16.74 -3.51 -0.49
C THR A 204 15.52 -3.03 0.29
N ILE A 205 14.56 -2.38 -0.38
CA ILE A 205 13.30 -1.94 0.25
C ILE A 205 12.46 -3.16 0.64
N LEU A 206 12.38 -4.17 -0.22
CA LEU A 206 11.64 -5.41 0.07
C LEU A 206 12.17 -6.09 1.34
N VAL A 207 13.48 -6.28 1.45
CA VAL A 207 14.11 -6.92 2.61
C VAL A 207 13.83 -6.13 3.89
N VAL A 208 14.01 -4.81 3.85
CA VAL A 208 13.71 -3.95 5.02
C VAL A 208 12.23 -4.05 5.40
N PHE A 209 11.33 -4.06 4.41
CA PHE A 209 9.90 -4.18 4.66
C PHE A 209 9.54 -5.52 5.31
N ILE A 210 10.05 -6.65 4.79
CA ILE A 210 9.82 -7.98 5.37
C ILE A 210 10.31 -8.04 6.81
N ILE A 211 11.52 -7.53 7.08
CA ILE A 211 12.06 -7.51 8.45
C ILE A 211 11.17 -6.66 9.36
N ASN A 212 10.75 -5.48 8.93
CA ASN A 212 9.83 -4.64 9.71
C ASN A 212 8.47 -5.31 9.94
N ALA A 213 7.93 -6.02 8.95
CA ALA A 213 6.70 -6.79 9.10
C ALA A 213 6.84 -7.91 10.14
N LEU A 214 7.95 -8.66 10.11
CA LEU A 214 8.24 -9.70 11.11
C LEU A 214 8.37 -9.12 12.53
N VAL A 215 9.10 -8.01 12.68
CA VAL A 215 9.22 -7.30 13.98
C VAL A 215 7.85 -6.81 14.45
N ASN A 216 7.03 -6.31 13.53
CA ASN A 216 5.67 -5.87 13.83
C ASN A 216 4.77 -7.02 14.28
N PHE A 217 4.84 -8.20 13.65
CA PHE A 217 4.18 -9.42 14.11
C PHE A 217 4.52 -9.75 15.57
N VAL A 218 5.81 -9.67 15.93
CA VAL A 218 6.26 -9.88 17.32
C VAL A 218 5.74 -8.79 18.25
N ALA A 219 5.71 -7.52 17.80
CA ALA A 219 5.16 -6.40 18.57
C ALA A 219 3.67 -6.61 18.88
N TYR A 220 2.86 -7.04 17.90
CA TYR A 220 1.46 -7.40 18.11
C TYR A 220 1.30 -8.49 19.15
N PHE A 221 2.06 -9.57 19.03
CA PHE A 221 2.03 -10.66 19.99
C PHE A 221 2.41 -10.18 21.40
N HIS A 222 3.44 -9.34 21.51
CA HIS A 222 3.89 -8.78 22.79
C HIS A 222 2.83 -7.89 23.45
N LEU A 223 2.18 -7.01 22.68
CA LEU A 223 1.17 -6.08 23.18
C LEU A 223 -0.13 -6.79 23.59
N PHE A 224 -0.62 -7.72 22.77
CA PHE A 224 -1.97 -8.27 22.93
C PHE A 224 -2.06 -9.65 23.58
N ALA A 225 -1.02 -10.48 23.53
CA ALA A 225 -1.09 -11.81 24.15
C ALA A 225 -1.40 -11.79 25.66
N PRO A 226 -0.85 -10.87 26.48
CA PRO A 226 -1.17 -10.81 27.91
C PRO A 226 -2.64 -10.48 28.19
N VAL A 227 -3.23 -9.56 27.41
CA VAL A 227 -4.61 -9.16 27.62
C VAL A 227 -5.59 -10.24 27.14
N LEU A 228 -5.27 -10.90 26.02
CA LEU A 228 -6.04 -12.05 25.53
C LEU A 228 -6.07 -13.19 26.55
N GLU A 229 -4.95 -13.46 27.24
CA GLU A 229 -4.90 -14.45 28.31
C GLU A 229 -5.79 -14.05 29.50
N THR A 230 -5.78 -12.78 29.88
CA THR A 230 -6.63 -12.24 30.95
C THR A 230 -8.12 -12.44 30.64
N VAL A 231 -8.53 -12.24 29.38
CA VAL A 231 -9.92 -12.46 28.94
C VAL A 231 -10.22 -13.89 28.46
N GLN A 232 -9.32 -14.84 28.76
CA GLN A 232 -9.45 -16.27 28.42
C GLN A 232 -9.63 -16.56 26.92
N GLN A 233 -9.02 -15.72 26.06
CA GLN A 233 -8.99 -15.90 24.61
C GLN A 233 -7.64 -16.49 24.14
N PRO A 234 -7.60 -17.19 22.99
CA PRO A 234 -6.35 -17.73 22.46
C PRO A 234 -5.32 -16.64 22.14
N LYS A 235 -4.09 -16.78 22.66
CA LYS A 235 -2.97 -15.84 22.39
C LYS A 235 -2.66 -15.67 20.89
N LEU A 236 -2.92 -16.71 20.09
CA LEU A 236 -2.76 -16.67 18.63
C LEU A 236 -3.64 -15.61 17.95
N LEU A 237 -4.72 -15.16 18.60
CA LEU A 237 -5.52 -14.04 18.08
C LEU A 237 -4.74 -12.72 18.05
N ALA A 238 -3.63 -12.58 18.78
CA ALA A 238 -2.81 -11.37 18.72
C ALA A 238 -2.25 -11.10 17.32
N VAL A 239 -2.03 -12.15 16.51
CA VAL A 239 -1.42 -12.04 15.18
C VAL A 239 -2.43 -12.09 14.04
N SER A 240 -3.74 -12.13 14.32
CA SER A 240 -4.75 -12.19 13.26
C SER A 240 -4.79 -10.91 12.43
N ALA A 241 -4.69 -9.73 13.04
CA ALA A 241 -4.63 -8.45 12.31
C ALA A 241 -3.44 -8.39 11.32
N PRO A 242 -2.17 -8.55 11.75
CA PRO A 242 -1.04 -8.52 10.81
C PRO A 242 -1.09 -9.64 9.76
N PHE A 243 -1.66 -10.81 10.09
CA PHE A 243 -1.88 -11.87 9.11
C PHE A 243 -2.89 -11.49 8.03
N LEU A 244 -4.02 -10.88 8.41
CA LEU A 244 -5.03 -10.40 7.47
C LEU A 244 -4.47 -9.29 6.56
N PHE A 245 -3.67 -8.36 7.11
CA PHE A 245 -2.99 -7.35 6.30
C PHE A 245 -2.03 -7.97 5.29
N MET A 246 -1.23 -8.94 5.71
CA MET A 246 -0.31 -9.67 4.83
C MET A 246 -1.07 -10.37 3.70
N LEU A 247 -2.17 -11.06 4.00
CA LEU A 247 -3.00 -11.71 2.98
C LEU A 247 -3.59 -10.70 2.00
N GLY A 248 -4.14 -9.58 2.49
CA GLY A 248 -4.66 -8.51 1.65
C GLY A 248 -3.59 -7.98 0.68
N GLY A 249 -2.42 -7.60 1.20
CA GLY A 249 -1.31 -7.10 0.38
C GLY A 249 -0.79 -8.13 -0.63
N MET A 250 -0.74 -9.42 -0.27
CA MET A 250 -0.35 -10.48 -1.20
C MET A 250 -1.38 -10.69 -2.32
N ILE A 251 -2.68 -10.67 -2.00
CA ILE A 251 -3.74 -10.83 -3.01
C ILE A 251 -3.71 -9.66 -3.99
N GLU A 252 -3.56 -8.43 -3.49
CA GLU A 252 -3.47 -7.22 -4.32
C GLU A 252 -2.22 -7.24 -5.20
N GLY A 253 -1.04 -7.28 -4.59
CA GLY A 253 0.23 -7.13 -5.29
C GLY A 253 0.62 -8.30 -6.18
N LEU A 254 0.06 -9.49 -5.96
CA LEU A 254 0.34 -10.67 -6.78
C LEU A 254 -0.82 -11.03 -7.71
N LEU A 255 -2.05 -11.20 -7.19
CA LEU A 255 -3.15 -11.74 -7.99
C LEU A 255 -3.85 -10.65 -8.80
N ALA A 256 -4.18 -9.52 -8.18
CA ALA A 256 -4.91 -8.46 -8.87
C ALA A 256 -4.09 -7.87 -10.04
N GLU A 257 -2.82 -7.60 -9.76
CA GLU A 257 -1.85 -7.03 -10.71
C GLU A 257 -1.42 -7.99 -11.84
N SER A 258 -1.58 -9.31 -11.67
CA SER A 258 -1.18 -10.31 -12.69
C SER A 258 -2.33 -10.90 -13.50
N THR A 259 -3.57 -10.81 -12.99
CA THR A 259 -4.75 -11.40 -13.65
C THR A 259 -5.66 -10.35 -14.28
N PHE A 260 -5.43 -9.07 -13.96
CA PHE A 260 -6.24 -7.94 -14.44
C PHE A 260 -7.73 -8.09 -14.10
N ASN A 261 -8.00 -8.80 -13.01
CA ASN A 261 -9.34 -9.05 -12.51
C ASN A 261 -9.57 -8.21 -11.26
N GLN A 262 -10.44 -7.21 -11.41
CA GLN A 262 -10.79 -6.25 -10.38
C GLN A 262 -11.43 -6.86 -9.12
N TRP A 263 -11.98 -8.07 -9.21
CA TRP A 263 -12.49 -8.78 -8.03
C TRP A 263 -11.38 -9.16 -7.05
N TRP A 264 -10.14 -9.32 -7.50
CA TRP A 264 -9.01 -9.54 -6.59
C TRP A 264 -8.65 -8.30 -5.80
N HIS A 265 -8.74 -7.10 -6.38
CA HIS A 265 -8.61 -5.84 -5.62
C HIS A 265 -9.69 -5.78 -4.53
N PHE A 266 -10.95 -6.04 -4.89
CA PHE A 266 -12.04 -6.08 -3.91
C PHE A 266 -11.78 -7.10 -2.79
N THR A 267 -11.30 -8.30 -3.14
CA THR A 267 -10.95 -9.34 -2.18
C THR A 267 -9.81 -8.89 -1.25
N ALA A 268 -8.74 -8.31 -1.80
CA ALA A 268 -7.63 -7.79 -1.00
C ALA A 268 -8.11 -6.76 0.02
N VAL A 269 -8.94 -5.81 -0.42
CA VAL A 269 -9.49 -4.76 0.44
C VAL A 269 -10.38 -5.32 1.56
N ILE A 270 -11.11 -6.42 1.33
CA ILE A 270 -11.84 -7.12 2.41
C ILE A 270 -10.86 -7.57 3.49
N PHE A 271 -9.76 -8.25 3.12
CA PHE A 271 -8.75 -8.70 4.08
C PHE A 271 -8.10 -7.54 4.84
N LEU A 272 -7.76 -6.45 4.14
CA LEU A 272 -7.22 -5.25 4.77
C LEU A 272 -8.20 -4.64 5.78
N ASN A 273 -9.48 -4.51 5.42
CA ASN A 273 -10.49 -3.96 6.34
C ASN A 273 -10.76 -4.90 7.53
N LEU A 274 -10.83 -6.21 7.31
CA LEU A 274 -10.94 -7.19 8.39
C LEU A 274 -9.74 -7.09 9.34
N GLY A 275 -8.53 -6.91 8.81
CA GLY A 275 -7.33 -6.63 9.61
C GLY A 275 -7.50 -5.41 10.51
N MET A 276 -8.01 -4.30 9.97
CA MET A 276 -8.28 -3.08 10.74
C MET A 276 -9.36 -3.28 11.81
N ILE A 277 -10.45 -3.98 11.48
CA ILE A 277 -11.54 -4.27 12.43
C ILE A 277 -11.02 -5.13 13.59
N VAL A 278 -10.23 -6.16 13.28
CA VAL A 278 -9.59 -7.02 14.28
C VAL A 278 -8.62 -6.21 15.13
N GLN A 279 -7.84 -5.31 14.54
CA GLN A 279 -6.95 -4.41 15.28
C GLN A 279 -7.74 -3.52 16.24
N ILE A 280 -8.84 -2.90 15.79
CA ILE A 280 -9.75 -2.12 16.64
C ILE A 280 -10.28 -2.97 17.80
N TYR A 281 -10.74 -4.19 17.53
CA TYR A 281 -11.20 -5.11 18.56
C TYR A 281 -10.10 -5.41 19.59
N LEU A 282 -8.88 -5.73 19.14
CA LEU A 282 -7.75 -6.03 20.03
C LEU A 282 -7.36 -4.83 20.91
N PHE A 283 -7.37 -3.61 20.34
CA PHE A 283 -7.13 -2.40 21.11
C PHE A 283 -8.20 -2.18 22.18
N ASN A 284 -9.47 -2.45 21.88
CA ASN A 284 -10.55 -2.36 22.87
C ASN A 284 -10.38 -3.29 24.08
N LEU A 285 -9.52 -4.30 23.99
CA LEU A 285 -9.23 -5.16 25.14
C LEU A 285 -8.22 -4.53 26.11
N LEU A 286 -7.43 -3.54 25.68
CA LEU A 286 -6.32 -2.96 26.46
C LEU A 286 -6.76 -2.03 27.60
N TRP A 287 -8.05 -1.74 27.74
CA TRP A 287 -8.58 -0.78 28.73
C TRP A 287 -9.84 -1.28 29.43
#